data_AF-A0A920FIK4-F1
#
_entry.id   AF-A0A920FIK4-F1
#
_cell.length_a   1.000
_cell.length_b   1.000
_cell.length_c   1.000
_cell.angle_alpha   90.00
_cell.angle_beta   90.00
_cell.angle_gamma   90.00
#
_symmetry.space_group_name_H-M   'P 1'
#
loop_
_entity.id
_entity.type
_entity.pdbx_description
1 polymer ?
#
loop_
_entity_poly.entity_id
_entity_poly.type
_entity_poly.pdbx_seq_one_letter_code
_entity_poly.pdbx_strand_id
1 'polypeptide(L)'
;MGIGDDALNYWDGSSSSWTNGADKGSSMNAWAITTGGSTGVFTGSPGDNGMSTTNIGTRAFGLYATGGNYVNATAELASAMAVGDELTFYWAINWDANGGGKGFDLKAGGSTVYTVKNSNSQNIAAATGGGSFSDITTDYGTNAMKVTLVRTSSSEYSFTMTKRSSGSYSTTISSSSAINQINFFCGNQNDGDGKRNMYFNKINLVKQTGATYSWSGSLGSDPNPVALPGSTTTYTVTATGSNGCTATDDVVVTLNNSNPTANAGSDVSHCSGSSSSLSASGGVSYSWSPTTGLSDASIAAPTANHTSTTTYTVTATGNNGCTDTDDVVVTVNSLPTASASSSYQRYA
;
A
#
# COMPACT_ATOMS: atom_id res chain seq x y z
N MET A 1 -0.73 2.10 -24.79
CA MET A 1 -0.63 3.43 -25.42
C MET A 1 -1.37 4.41 -24.53
N GLY A 2 -0.65 5.30 -23.87
CA GLY A 2 -1.21 6.27 -22.92
C GLY A 2 -2.03 7.33 -23.64
N ILE A 3 -3.18 7.66 -23.08
CA ILE A 3 -4.03 8.76 -23.54
C ILE A 3 -4.03 9.79 -22.41
N GLY A 4 -3.64 11.01 -22.78
CA GLY A 4 -3.26 12.08 -21.87
C GLY A 4 -4.39 12.67 -21.03
N ASP A 5 -3.97 13.16 -19.87
CA ASP A 5 -4.67 14.14 -19.06
C ASP A 5 -4.83 15.44 -19.83
N ASP A 6 -6.06 15.92 -20.04
CA ASP A 6 -6.41 17.35 -19.99
C ASP A 6 -7.90 17.63 -20.20
N ALA A 7 -8.48 18.35 -19.23
CA ALA A 7 -9.44 19.47 -19.38
C ALA A 7 -10.14 19.76 -18.04
N LEU A 8 -9.58 20.70 -17.27
CA LEU A 8 -10.19 21.35 -16.11
C LEU A 8 -11.10 22.50 -16.58
N ASN A 9 -12.29 22.65 -16.00
CA ASN A 9 -13.09 23.88 -16.11
C ASN A 9 -13.47 24.41 -14.72
N TYR A 10 -13.22 25.72 -14.51
CA TYR A 10 -13.49 26.52 -13.32
C TYR A 10 -14.94 27.05 -13.36
N TRP A 11 -15.60 27.17 -12.20
CA TRP A 11 -16.94 27.74 -12.08
C TRP A 11 -16.89 29.26 -11.82
N ASP A 12 -17.52 30.05 -12.68
CA ASP A 12 -17.52 31.53 -12.64
C ASP A 12 -18.67 32.16 -11.82
N GLY A 13 -19.44 31.36 -11.10
CA GLY A 13 -20.48 31.85 -10.21
C GLY A 13 -21.82 32.17 -10.87
N SER A 14 -22.05 31.84 -12.15
CA SER A 14 -23.24 32.36 -12.85
C SER A 14 -24.13 31.38 -13.63
N SER A 15 -23.83 30.09 -13.74
CA SER A 15 -24.72 29.18 -14.51
C SER A 15 -24.89 27.81 -13.87
N SER A 16 -26.13 27.38 -13.59
CA SER A 16 -26.51 26.03 -13.12
C SER A 16 -26.29 24.92 -14.17
N SER A 17 -25.19 24.96 -14.89
CA SER A 17 -24.89 24.07 -16.01
C SER A 17 -23.83 23.04 -15.64
N TRP A 18 -24.14 21.80 -15.98
CA TRP A 18 -23.46 20.60 -15.54
C TRP A 18 -22.12 20.39 -16.25
N THR A 19 -21.00 20.45 -15.54
CA THR A 19 -19.73 19.93 -16.05
C THR A 19 -19.54 18.48 -15.64
N ASN A 20 -19.79 17.59 -16.60
CA ASN A 20 -19.54 16.16 -16.51
C ASN A 20 -18.03 15.92 -16.36
N GLY A 21 -17.58 15.53 -15.16
CA GLY A 21 -16.18 15.18 -14.92
C GLY A 21 -15.72 14.06 -15.86
N ALA A 22 -14.65 14.30 -16.61
CA ALA A 22 -14.13 13.41 -17.66
C ALA A 22 -13.42 12.15 -17.13
N ASP A 23 -13.33 11.95 -15.81
CA ASP A 23 -12.52 10.88 -15.21
C ASP A 23 -13.36 9.70 -14.71
N LYS A 24 -14.09 9.06 -15.64
CA LYS A 24 -14.83 7.82 -15.37
C LYS A 24 -13.96 6.62 -15.75
N GLY A 25 -14.04 5.54 -14.99
CA GLY A 25 -13.61 4.25 -15.50
C GLY A 25 -14.47 3.87 -16.71
N SER A 26 -13.98 3.02 -17.62
CA SER A 26 -14.72 2.54 -18.79
C SER A 26 -16.00 1.73 -18.45
N SER A 27 -16.23 1.43 -17.18
CA SER A 27 -17.31 0.58 -16.66
C SER A 27 -18.47 1.35 -15.99
N MET A 28 -18.51 2.69 -16.09
CA MET A 28 -19.47 3.57 -15.40
C MET A 28 -20.27 4.47 -16.35
N ASN A 29 -21.55 4.69 -16.02
CA ASN A 29 -22.40 5.68 -16.70
C ASN A 29 -22.03 7.12 -16.32
N ALA A 30 -22.65 8.10 -16.99
CA ALA A 30 -22.45 9.48 -16.62
C ALA A 30 -22.96 9.82 -15.21
N TRP A 31 -22.23 10.67 -14.50
CA TRP A 31 -22.63 11.13 -13.18
C TRP A 31 -23.91 11.97 -13.29
N ALA A 32 -24.91 11.63 -12.49
CA ALA A 32 -26.11 12.44 -12.28
C ALA A 32 -26.00 13.16 -10.92
N ILE A 33 -25.90 14.49 -10.91
CA ILE A 33 -25.68 15.38 -9.78
C ILE A 33 -26.82 16.39 -9.66
N THR A 34 -27.78 16.13 -8.77
CA THR A 34 -28.88 17.06 -8.56
C THR A 34 -28.46 18.14 -7.56
N THR A 35 -28.40 19.39 -8.02
CA THR A 35 -28.11 20.57 -7.19
C THR A 35 -29.38 21.43 -7.01
N GLY A 36 -29.71 21.81 -5.78
CA GLY A 36 -30.69 22.86 -5.47
C GLY A 36 -30.04 24.25 -5.41
N GLY A 37 -30.83 25.32 -5.26
CA GLY A 37 -30.31 26.69 -5.12
C GLY A 37 -29.25 26.82 -4.00
N SER A 38 -28.18 27.58 -4.25
CA SER A 38 -27.00 27.76 -3.36
C SER A 38 -26.19 26.48 -3.05
N THR A 39 -26.35 25.42 -3.84
CA THR A 39 -25.51 24.22 -3.78
C THR A 39 -24.73 24.02 -5.08
N GLY A 40 -23.60 23.31 -5.04
CA GLY A 40 -22.77 23.14 -6.23
C GLY A 40 -21.78 22.00 -6.16
N VAL A 41 -21.14 21.78 -7.30
CA VAL A 41 -20.07 20.81 -7.52
C VAL A 41 -18.82 21.58 -7.87
N PHE A 42 -17.67 21.14 -7.37
CA PHE A 42 -16.40 21.68 -7.83
C PHE A 42 -15.39 20.56 -8.03
N THR A 43 -14.53 20.73 -9.02
CA THR A 43 -13.30 19.94 -9.18
C THR A 43 -12.16 20.74 -8.57
N GLY A 44 -11.42 20.17 -7.63
CA GLY A 44 -10.32 20.88 -6.99
C GLY A 44 -9.48 20.02 -6.06
N SER A 45 -8.28 20.50 -5.74
CA SER A 45 -7.41 19.86 -4.76
C SER A 45 -7.96 20.14 -3.35
N PRO A 46 -8.20 19.13 -2.48
CA PRO A 46 -8.78 19.32 -1.14
C PRO A 46 -7.98 20.20 -0.16
N GLY A 47 -6.82 20.74 -0.57
CA GLY A 47 -5.83 21.39 0.28
C GLY A 47 -6.23 22.80 0.72
N ASP A 48 -7.17 23.41 0.01
CA ASP A 48 -7.61 24.78 0.27
C ASP A 48 -8.58 24.90 1.47
N ASN A 49 -8.96 23.79 2.12
CA ASN A 49 -10.00 23.77 3.16
C ASN A 49 -9.60 23.01 4.45
N GLY A 50 -8.32 22.87 4.76
CA GLY A 50 -7.85 22.24 6.00
C GLY A 50 -7.95 20.71 6.04
N MET A 51 -8.22 20.05 4.91
CA MET A 51 -8.08 18.59 4.76
C MET A 51 -6.72 18.24 4.16
N SER A 52 -6.17 17.10 4.57
CA SER A 52 -4.97 16.56 3.97
C SER A 52 -5.30 15.98 2.60
N THR A 53 -4.84 16.63 1.53
CA THR A 53 -4.88 16.10 0.14
C THR A 53 -3.96 14.93 -0.07
N THR A 54 -3.01 14.76 0.85
CA THR A 54 -2.16 13.59 0.95
C THR A 54 -3.11 12.40 0.90
N ASN A 55 -3.15 11.75 -0.27
CA ASN A 55 -3.64 10.39 -0.50
C ASN A 55 -5.04 10.14 -1.10
N ILE A 56 -5.88 11.16 -1.32
CA ILE A 56 -7.11 10.97 -2.16
C ILE A 56 -6.79 10.98 -3.67
N GLY A 57 -5.60 11.48 -4.02
CA GLY A 57 -5.12 11.69 -5.38
C GLY A 57 -5.15 13.17 -5.77
N THR A 58 -4.47 13.52 -6.85
CA THR A 58 -4.44 14.89 -7.42
C THR A 58 -5.76 15.31 -8.10
N ARG A 59 -6.75 14.40 -8.14
CA ARG A 59 -8.02 14.54 -8.86
C ARG A 59 -9.18 14.05 -7.99
N ALA A 60 -9.74 14.94 -7.17
CA ALA A 60 -10.91 14.68 -6.35
C ALA A 60 -12.11 15.52 -6.82
N PHE A 61 -13.28 14.90 -6.77
CA PHE A 61 -14.58 15.56 -6.93
C PHE A 61 -15.05 16.05 -5.57
N GLY A 62 -15.39 17.33 -5.47
CA GLY A 62 -15.92 17.96 -4.26
C GLY A 62 -17.42 18.26 -4.39
N LEU A 63 -18.19 17.89 -3.37
CA LEU A 63 -19.57 18.34 -3.19
C LEU A 63 -19.64 19.32 -2.03
N TYR A 64 -20.44 20.38 -2.19
CA TYR A 64 -20.77 21.29 -1.09
C TYR A 64 -22.25 21.64 -1.10
N ALA A 65 -22.81 21.80 0.10
CA ALA A 65 -24.16 22.26 0.33
C ALA A 65 -24.13 23.40 1.35
N THR A 66 -24.88 24.47 1.10
CA THR A 66 -25.03 25.59 2.05
C THR A 66 -26.49 25.70 2.51
N GLY A 67 -26.68 26.07 3.78
CA GLY A 67 -28.00 26.11 4.42
C GLY A 67 -28.68 24.74 4.52
N GLY A 68 -30.01 24.74 4.65
CA GLY A 68 -30.84 23.52 4.73
C GLY A 68 -30.95 22.70 3.43
N ASN A 69 -30.05 22.91 2.46
CA ASN A 69 -30.09 22.25 1.17
C ASN A 69 -29.31 20.92 1.17
N TYR A 70 -29.56 20.10 0.15
CA TYR A 70 -28.96 18.78 -0.04
C TYR A 70 -28.43 18.61 -1.46
N VAL A 71 -27.24 18.02 -1.58
CA VAL A 71 -26.63 17.62 -2.85
C VAL A 71 -26.49 16.12 -2.88
N ASN A 72 -26.84 15.52 -4.00
CA ASN A 72 -26.61 14.11 -4.28
C ASN A 72 -25.90 13.96 -5.62
N ALA A 73 -24.77 13.25 -5.63
CA ALA A 73 -24.07 12.82 -6.81
C ALA A 73 -24.18 11.31 -6.95
N THR A 74 -24.79 10.87 -8.04
CA THR A 74 -25.11 9.49 -8.36
C THR A 74 -24.15 8.97 -9.42
N ALA A 75 -23.50 7.84 -9.12
CA ALA A 75 -22.75 7.03 -10.07
C ALA A 75 -23.49 5.72 -10.30
N GLU A 76 -23.95 5.49 -11.54
CA GLU A 76 -24.53 4.21 -11.94
C GLU A 76 -23.47 3.33 -12.60
N LEU A 77 -23.43 2.06 -12.19
CA LEU A 77 -22.59 1.06 -12.85
C LEU A 77 -23.22 0.70 -14.19
N ALA A 78 -22.41 0.52 -15.24
CA ALA A 78 -22.91 0.08 -16.55
C ALA A 78 -23.64 -1.28 -16.49
N SER A 79 -23.25 -2.10 -15.51
CA SER A 79 -23.98 -3.30 -15.11
C SER A 79 -23.80 -3.54 -13.61
N ALA A 80 -24.83 -4.12 -12.97
CA ALA A 80 -24.78 -4.43 -11.55
C ALA A 80 -23.57 -5.30 -11.20
N MET A 81 -23.01 -5.11 -10.00
CA MET A 81 -21.91 -5.93 -9.50
C MET A 81 -22.32 -7.38 -9.47
N ALA A 82 -21.50 -8.26 -10.00
CA ALA A 82 -21.71 -9.69 -9.95
C ALA A 82 -20.65 -10.37 -9.08
N VAL A 83 -20.84 -11.66 -8.76
CA VAL A 83 -19.98 -12.35 -7.78
C VAL A 83 -18.52 -12.31 -8.26
N GLY A 84 -17.63 -11.92 -7.37
CA GLY A 84 -16.21 -11.68 -7.63
C GLY A 84 -15.86 -10.23 -7.98
N ASP A 85 -16.81 -9.41 -8.45
CA ASP A 85 -16.51 -8.02 -8.80
C ASP A 85 -16.02 -7.24 -7.57
N GLU A 86 -14.98 -6.43 -7.77
CA GLU A 86 -14.42 -5.53 -6.76
C GLU A 86 -14.66 -4.07 -7.16
N LEU A 87 -15.21 -3.29 -6.25
CA LEU A 87 -15.39 -1.86 -6.37
C LEU A 87 -14.53 -1.12 -5.34
N THR A 88 -13.76 -0.14 -5.78
CA THR A 88 -12.90 0.68 -4.92
C THR A 88 -13.02 2.17 -5.21
N PHE A 89 -12.94 2.99 -4.17
CA PHE A 89 -12.80 4.45 -4.27
C PHE A 89 -12.26 5.02 -2.96
N TYR A 90 -11.81 6.27 -2.99
CA TYR A 90 -11.45 7.03 -1.82
C TYR A 90 -12.48 8.12 -1.55
N TRP A 91 -12.73 8.38 -0.28
CA TRP A 91 -13.56 9.50 0.14
C TRP A 91 -12.99 10.17 1.39
N ALA A 92 -13.32 11.44 1.57
CA ALA A 92 -12.94 12.25 2.72
C ALA A 92 -14.03 13.29 3.01
N ILE A 93 -14.14 13.71 4.25
CA ILE A 93 -15.07 14.74 4.70
C ILE A 93 -14.33 15.76 5.56
N ASN A 94 -14.71 17.04 5.44
CA ASN A 94 -14.27 18.05 6.39
C ASN A 94 -15.14 18.00 7.66
N TRP A 95 -14.64 18.59 8.75
CA TRP A 95 -15.37 18.81 10.00
C TRP A 95 -16.75 19.40 9.72
N ASP A 96 -17.78 18.84 10.35
CA ASP A 96 -19.11 19.42 10.48
C ASP A 96 -19.38 19.62 11.96
N ALA A 97 -19.74 20.83 12.41
CA ALA A 97 -20.03 21.06 13.82
C ALA A 97 -21.48 20.71 14.18
N ASN A 98 -22.39 20.73 13.20
CA ASN A 98 -23.83 20.78 13.44
C ASN A 98 -24.64 19.71 12.69
N GLY A 99 -24.07 18.52 12.50
CA GLY A 99 -24.84 17.31 12.19
C GLY A 99 -25.41 17.23 10.77
N GLY A 100 -24.81 17.91 9.79
CA GLY A 100 -25.15 17.74 8.38
C GLY A 100 -24.80 16.35 7.88
N GLY A 101 -25.75 15.66 7.23
CA GLY A 101 -25.54 14.32 6.70
C GLY A 101 -24.59 14.35 5.50
N LYS A 102 -23.36 13.84 5.69
CA LYS A 102 -22.38 13.59 4.62
C LYS A 102 -22.03 12.12 4.58
N GLY A 103 -21.95 11.54 3.38
CA GLY A 103 -21.78 10.11 3.26
C GLY A 103 -22.01 9.59 1.86
N PHE A 104 -22.16 8.27 1.78
CA PHE A 104 -22.57 7.60 0.57
C PHE A 104 -23.50 6.42 0.86
N ASP A 105 -24.40 6.15 -0.09
CA ASP A 105 -25.23 4.96 -0.13
C ASP A 105 -24.76 4.02 -1.23
N LEU A 106 -24.70 2.74 -0.91
CA LEU A 106 -24.64 1.65 -1.87
C LEU A 106 -26.08 1.21 -2.19
N LYS A 107 -26.43 1.19 -3.47
CA LYS A 107 -27.82 1.00 -3.91
C LYS A 107 -27.95 -0.13 -4.93
N ALA A 108 -29.07 -0.84 -4.84
CA ALA A 108 -29.46 -1.89 -5.78
C ALA A 108 -30.90 -1.64 -6.25
N GLY A 109 -31.07 -1.40 -7.54
CA GLY A 109 -32.41 -1.13 -8.12
C GLY A 109 -33.08 0.11 -7.52
N GLY A 110 -32.31 1.14 -7.14
CA GLY A 110 -32.81 2.36 -6.51
C GLY A 110 -33.03 2.28 -5.00
N SER A 111 -33.04 1.08 -4.41
CA SER A 111 -33.13 0.88 -2.96
C SER A 111 -31.76 0.95 -2.30
N THR A 112 -31.69 1.57 -1.11
CA THR A 112 -30.46 1.62 -0.33
C THR A 112 -30.18 0.29 0.34
N VAL A 113 -29.03 -0.30 0.01
CA VAL A 113 -28.54 -1.56 0.57
C VAL A 113 -27.70 -1.28 1.82
N TYR A 114 -26.84 -0.27 1.76
CA TYR A 114 -25.92 0.06 2.85
C TYR A 114 -25.59 1.55 2.82
N THR A 115 -25.56 2.18 3.99
CA THR A 115 -25.27 3.60 4.16
C THR A 115 -24.03 3.76 5.02
N VAL A 116 -23.12 4.63 4.59
CA VAL A 116 -22.04 5.17 5.41
C VAL A 116 -22.26 6.66 5.54
N LYS A 117 -22.32 7.18 6.77
CA LYS A 117 -22.56 8.60 7.02
C LYS A 117 -21.76 9.11 8.20
N ASN A 118 -21.46 10.40 8.22
CA ASN A 118 -21.02 11.07 9.42
C ASN A 118 -22.20 11.19 10.42
N SER A 119 -21.98 10.78 11.67
CA SER A 119 -22.91 10.94 12.79
C SER A 119 -22.33 11.91 13.82
N ASN A 120 -23.16 12.87 14.26
CA ASN A 120 -22.87 13.76 15.39
C ASN A 120 -21.50 14.44 15.33
N SER A 121 -21.06 14.87 14.16
CA SER A 121 -19.88 15.73 14.00
C SER A 121 -18.52 15.06 14.32
N GLN A 122 -18.49 13.84 14.86
CA GLN A 122 -17.27 13.21 15.41
C GLN A 122 -17.01 11.79 14.90
N ASN A 123 -18.05 11.03 14.51
CA ASN A 123 -17.90 9.63 14.11
C ASN A 123 -18.37 9.38 12.67
N ILE A 124 -17.81 8.35 12.03
CA ILE A 124 -18.44 7.74 10.86
C ILE A 124 -19.28 6.59 11.38
N ALA A 125 -20.51 6.46 10.92
CA ALA A 125 -21.35 5.33 11.26
C ALA A 125 -21.91 4.69 9.99
N ALA A 126 -22.19 3.39 10.09
CA ALA A 126 -22.67 2.61 8.95
C ALA A 126 -23.82 1.69 9.34
N ALA A 127 -24.72 1.44 8.38
CA ALA A 127 -25.93 0.63 8.59
C ALA A 127 -26.40 -0.06 7.30
N THR A 128 -26.90 -1.28 7.44
CA THR A 128 -27.60 -1.99 6.37
C THR A 128 -29.04 -1.49 6.26
N GLY A 129 -29.51 -1.21 5.04
CA GLY A 129 -30.87 -0.76 4.76
C GLY A 129 -31.27 0.57 5.41
N GLY A 130 -30.30 1.41 5.81
CA GLY A 130 -30.56 2.69 6.50
C GLY A 130 -31.00 2.56 7.97
N GLY A 131 -30.84 1.39 8.58
CA GLY A 131 -31.23 1.08 9.97
C GLY A 131 -30.24 1.53 11.05
N SER A 132 -30.19 0.83 12.18
CA SER A 132 -29.34 1.16 13.33
C SER A 132 -27.86 1.27 12.95
N PHE A 133 -27.23 2.36 13.38
CA PHE A 133 -25.87 2.72 13.02
C PHE A 133 -24.88 2.26 14.09
N SER A 134 -23.79 1.60 13.68
CA SER A 134 -22.62 1.37 14.56
C SER A 134 -21.62 2.49 14.37
N ASP A 135 -21.28 3.21 15.45
CA ASP A 135 -20.22 4.22 15.41
C ASP A 135 -18.86 3.55 15.16
N ILE A 136 -18.17 4.05 14.14
CA ILE A 136 -16.79 3.76 13.84
C ILE A 136 -16.02 4.98 14.37
N THR A 137 -15.31 4.80 15.48
CA THR A 137 -14.49 5.84 16.12
C THR A 137 -13.27 6.12 15.26
N THR A 138 -13.50 6.89 14.21
CA THR A 138 -12.43 7.41 13.39
C THR A 138 -12.23 8.85 13.79
N ASP A 139 -11.09 9.19 14.42
CA ASP A 139 -10.56 10.57 14.33
C ASP A 139 -10.74 11.02 12.89
N TYR A 140 -11.58 12.04 12.74
CA TYR A 140 -12.29 12.60 11.59
C TYR A 140 -11.90 12.07 10.19
N GLY A 141 -12.89 11.93 9.31
CA GLY A 141 -12.72 11.61 7.88
C GLY A 141 -11.94 12.66 7.06
N THR A 142 -11.17 13.53 7.72
CA THR A 142 -10.24 14.50 7.14
C THR A 142 -9.06 13.83 6.44
N ASN A 143 -8.75 12.57 6.81
CA ASN A 143 -7.87 11.69 6.06
C ASN A 143 -8.69 10.82 5.11
N ALA A 144 -8.24 10.72 3.85
CA ALA A 144 -8.89 9.89 2.85
C ALA A 144 -8.99 8.42 3.31
N MET A 145 -10.20 7.88 3.25
CA MET A 145 -10.50 6.49 3.54
C MET A 145 -10.69 5.73 2.23
N LYS A 146 -10.00 4.59 2.08
CA LYS A 146 -10.24 3.67 0.97
C LYS A 146 -11.46 2.82 1.30
N VAL A 147 -12.46 2.85 0.43
CA VAL A 147 -13.58 1.92 0.42
C VAL A 147 -13.26 0.78 -0.54
N THR A 148 -13.46 -0.45 -0.09
CA THR A 148 -13.40 -1.65 -0.94
C THR A 148 -14.65 -2.48 -0.69
N LEU A 149 -15.36 -2.82 -1.77
CA LEU A 149 -16.55 -3.64 -1.76
C LEU A 149 -16.35 -4.80 -2.73
N VAL A 150 -16.40 -6.04 -2.22
CA VAL A 150 -16.30 -7.25 -3.04
C VAL A 150 -17.60 -8.03 -2.93
N ARG A 151 -18.24 -8.36 -4.05
CA ARG A 151 -19.42 -9.23 -4.01
C ARG A 151 -18.99 -10.68 -3.84
N THR A 152 -19.03 -11.20 -2.62
CA THR A 152 -18.48 -12.52 -2.27
C THR A 152 -19.44 -13.67 -2.61
N SER A 153 -20.74 -13.41 -2.66
CA SER A 153 -21.75 -14.40 -3.06
C SER A 153 -22.96 -13.75 -3.73
N SER A 154 -23.95 -14.54 -4.14
CA SER A 154 -25.21 -14.02 -4.68
C SER A 154 -25.96 -13.10 -3.70
N SER A 155 -25.70 -13.22 -2.39
CA SER A 155 -26.41 -12.49 -1.33
C SER A 155 -25.52 -11.74 -0.35
N GLU A 156 -24.21 -11.70 -0.57
CA GLU A 156 -23.27 -11.10 0.37
C GLU A 156 -22.19 -10.29 -0.32
N TYR A 157 -21.72 -9.27 0.40
CA TYR A 157 -20.57 -8.48 0.06
C TYR A 157 -19.64 -8.38 1.26
N SER A 158 -18.34 -8.48 1.02
CA SER A 158 -17.32 -8.01 1.95
C SER A 158 -17.15 -6.51 1.77
N PHE A 159 -17.32 -5.75 2.84
CA PHE A 159 -17.13 -4.31 2.87
C PHE A 159 -16.00 -3.94 3.81
N THR A 160 -15.04 -3.16 3.32
CA THR A 160 -13.98 -2.62 4.15
C THR A 160 -13.79 -1.13 3.89
N MET A 161 -13.47 -0.41 4.96
CA MET A 161 -13.09 0.99 4.93
C MET A 161 -11.82 1.17 5.74
N THR A 162 -10.71 1.49 5.07
CA THR A 162 -9.39 1.54 5.69
C THR A 162 -8.89 2.98 5.72
N LYS A 163 -8.49 3.45 6.90
CA LYS A 163 -7.74 4.70 7.04
C LYS A 163 -6.33 4.50 6.51
N ARG A 164 -5.76 5.55 5.91
CA ARG A 164 -4.35 5.49 5.49
C ARG A 164 -3.34 5.65 6.64
N SER A 165 -3.73 6.27 7.76
CA SER A 165 -2.84 6.52 8.90
C SER A 165 -2.82 5.42 9.96
N SER A 166 -3.81 4.51 9.94
CA SER A 166 -3.94 3.23 10.70
C SER A 166 -5.41 3.01 11.07
N GLY A 167 -5.86 1.75 11.06
CA GLY A 167 -7.23 1.35 11.42
C GLY A 167 -8.10 1.00 10.21
N SER A 168 -8.92 -0.04 10.37
CA SER A 168 -9.88 -0.52 9.37
C SER A 168 -11.21 -0.85 10.00
N TYR A 169 -12.30 -0.47 9.34
CA TYR A 169 -13.62 -1.03 9.57
C TYR A 169 -13.90 -2.09 8.52
N SER A 170 -14.44 -3.22 8.94
CA SER A 170 -14.82 -4.30 8.05
C SER A 170 -16.15 -4.89 8.50
N THR A 171 -17.02 -5.21 7.55
CA THR A 171 -18.29 -5.90 7.82
C THR A 171 -18.76 -6.70 6.61
N THR A 172 -19.75 -7.56 6.82
CA THR A 172 -20.48 -8.24 5.75
C THR A 172 -21.79 -7.50 5.50
N ILE A 173 -22.07 -7.19 4.24
CA ILE A 173 -23.35 -6.62 3.80
C ILE A 173 -24.17 -7.74 3.17
N SER A 174 -25.30 -8.07 3.76
CA SER A 174 -26.26 -9.03 3.18
C SER A 174 -27.23 -8.31 2.25
N SER A 175 -27.21 -8.69 0.97
CA SER A 175 -28.18 -8.22 -0.04
C SER A 175 -28.25 -9.18 -1.21
N SER A 176 -29.44 -9.72 -1.47
CA SER A 176 -29.73 -10.54 -2.66
C SER A 176 -29.80 -9.71 -3.95
N SER A 177 -30.02 -8.40 -3.83
CA SER A 177 -30.03 -7.48 -4.96
C SER A 177 -28.61 -7.00 -5.29
N ALA A 178 -28.28 -7.05 -6.57
CA ALA A 178 -26.98 -6.65 -7.07
C ALA A 178 -26.79 -5.13 -6.98
N ILE A 179 -25.78 -4.66 -6.24
CA ILE A 179 -25.45 -3.23 -6.16
C ILE A 179 -25.09 -2.73 -7.55
N ASN A 180 -25.77 -1.68 -7.99
CA ASN A 180 -25.65 -1.11 -9.34
C ASN A 180 -25.53 0.42 -9.33
N GLN A 181 -25.49 1.04 -8.15
CA GLN A 181 -25.46 2.48 -8.02
C GLN A 181 -24.80 2.88 -6.70
N ILE A 182 -24.10 4.01 -6.72
CA ILE A 182 -23.55 4.67 -5.53
C ILE A 182 -24.03 6.11 -5.51
N ASN A 183 -24.60 6.53 -4.38
CA ASN A 183 -25.06 7.90 -4.18
C ASN A 183 -24.22 8.58 -3.12
N PHE A 184 -23.40 9.55 -3.52
CA PHE A 184 -22.67 10.43 -2.64
C PHE A 184 -23.54 11.60 -2.24
N PHE A 185 -23.66 11.87 -0.95
CA PHE A 185 -24.54 12.92 -0.48
C PHE A 185 -23.89 13.86 0.53
N CYS A 186 -24.39 15.09 0.52
CA CYS A 186 -24.01 16.15 1.44
C CYS A 186 -25.18 17.10 1.63
N GLY A 187 -25.66 17.30 2.86
CA GLY A 187 -26.70 18.30 3.11
C GLY A 187 -26.99 18.64 4.56
N ASN A 188 -27.97 19.54 4.73
CA ASN A 188 -28.48 20.05 6.01
C ASN A 188 -27.39 20.70 6.88
N GLN A 189 -26.58 21.60 6.28
CA GLN A 189 -25.48 22.28 6.97
C GLN A 189 -25.94 23.63 7.52
N ASN A 190 -25.74 23.87 8.82
CA ASN A 190 -26.36 25.01 9.49
C ASN A 190 -25.42 26.14 9.96
N ASP A 191 -24.16 26.20 9.52
CA ASP A 191 -23.21 27.18 10.09
C ASP A 191 -22.45 28.00 9.04
N GLY A 192 -22.47 29.31 9.26
CA GLY A 192 -21.91 30.34 8.40
C GLY A 192 -20.47 30.13 7.94
N ASP A 193 -20.25 30.59 6.70
CA ASP A 193 -19.00 31.07 6.08
C ASP A 193 -17.73 30.21 6.08
N GLY A 194 -17.78 28.95 6.50
CA GLY A 194 -16.67 27.99 6.33
C GLY A 194 -16.98 26.92 5.30
N LYS A 195 -16.24 26.87 4.18
CA LYS A 195 -16.35 25.87 3.11
C LYS A 195 -16.25 24.43 3.65
N ARG A 196 -17.36 23.70 3.71
CA ARG A 196 -17.43 22.32 4.23
C ARG A 196 -17.93 21.36 3.17
N ASN A 197 -16.99 20.54 2.69
CA ASN A 197 -17.16 19.72 1.50
C ASN A 197 -16.98 18.24 1.83
N MET A 198 -17.56 17.39 0.99
CA MET A 198 -17.17 15.99 0.86
C MET A 198 -16.34 15.84 -0.40
N TYR A 199 -15.28 15.05 -0.33
CA TYR A 199 -14.45 14.70 -1.48
C TYR A 199 -14.53 13.21 -1.74
N PHE A 200 -14.52 12.84 -3.00
CA PHE A 200 -14.27 11.47 -3.43
C PHE A 200 -13.46 11.48 -4.72
N ASN A 201 -12.77 10.37 -4.99
CA ASN A 201 -12.03 10.23 -6.25
C ASN A 201 -12.76 9.29 -7.22
N LYS A 202 -12.06 8.94 -8.30
CA LYS A 202 -12.53 7.99 -9.28
C LYS A 202 -12.97 6.67 -8.64
N ILE A 203 -14.17 6.23 -9.00
CA ILE A 203 -14.65 4.89 -8.65
C ILE A 203 -14.09 3.90 -9.67
N ASN A 204 -13.40 2.89 -9.16
CA ASN A 204 -12.83 1.81 -9.93
C ASN A 204 -13.64 0.54 -9.70
N LEU A 205 -14.27 0.03 -10.76
CA LEU A 205 -14.96 -1.26 -10.75
C LEU A 205 -14.18 -2.23 -11.62
N VAL A 206 -13.61 -3.25 -10.97
CA VAL A 206 -12.95 -4.37 -11.63
C VAL A 206 -13.97 -5.50 -11.75
N LYS A 207 -14.45 -5.73 -12.97
CA LYS A 207 -15.33 -6.85 -13.30
C LYS A 207 -14.52 -8.14 -13.24
N GLN A 208 -14.97 -9.10 -12.44
CA GLN A 208 -14.40 -10.45 -12.35
C GLN A 208 -15.40 -11.51 -12.84
N THR A 209 -16.48 -11.09 -13.49
CA THR A 209 -17.67 -11.94 -13.63
C THR A 209 -17.55 -13.06 -14.67
N GLY A 210 -17.91 -14.28 -14.26
CA GLY A 210 -18.27 -15.39 -15.13
C GLY A 210 -17.14 -16.37 -15.44
N ALA A 211 -15.92 -16.07 -15.00
CA ALA A 211 -14.81 -17.00 -15.08
C ALA A 211 -14.83 -17.96 -13.89
N THR A 212 -14.80 -19.27 -14.13
CA THR A 212 -14.28 -20.21 -13.11
C THR A 212 -12.76 -20.24 -13.22
N TYR A 213 -12.09 -20.28 -12.09
CA TYR A 213 -10.63 -20.34 -12.04
C TYR A 213 -10.19 -21.76 -11.73
N SER A 214 -9.09 -22.19 -12.35
CA SER A 214 -8.39 -23.42 -11.99
C SER A 214 -6.90 -23.13 -11.99
N TRP A 215 -6.29 -23.34 -10.84
CA TRP A 215 -4.86 -23.10 -10.65
C TRP A 215 -4.07 -24.41 -10.67
N SER A 216 -2.88 -24.37 -11.23
CA SER A 216 -1.90 -25.46 -11.08
C SER A 216 -1.44 -25.59 -9.61
N GLY A 217 -0.80 -26.72 -9.26
CA GLY A 217 -0.26 -26.92 -7.91
C GLY A 217 -1.32 -27.13 -6.81
N SER A 218 -2.52 -27.61 -7.17
CA SER A 218 -3.61 -27.94 -6.24
C SER A 218 -4.13 -26.75 -5.41
N LEU A 219 -3.98 -25.54 -5.93
CA LEU A 219 -4.47 -24.30 -5.28
C LEU A 219 -6.00 -24.10 -5.41
N GLY A 220 -6.67 -24.92 -6.24
CA GLY A 220 -8.13 -24.94 -6.35
C GLY A 220 -8.69 -23.89 -7.31
N SER A 221 -9.89 -23.40 -7.00
CA SER A 221 -10.68 -22.48 -7.84
C SER A 221 -10.91 -21.10 -7.22
N ASP A 222 -10.21 -20.80 -6.13
CA ASP A 222 -10.21 -19.46 -5.54
C ASP A 222 -9.65 -18.47 -6.59
N PRO A 223 -10.30 -17.32 -6.86
CA PRO A 223 -9.72 -16.29 -7.71
C PRO A 223 -8.40 -15.71 -7.15
N ASN A 224 -8.13 -15.86 -5.84
CA ASN A 224 -6.95 -15.34 -5.16
C ASN A 224 -6.35 -16.38 -4.18
N PRO A 225 -5.81 -17.51 -4.65
CA PRO A 225 -5.28 -18.55 -3.78
C PRO A 225 -3.95 -18.11 -3.13
N VAL A 226 -3.66 -18.65 -1.96
CA VAL A 226 -2.37 -18.46 -1.28
C VAL A 226 -1.47 -19.66 -1.56
N ALA A 227 -0.26 -19.40 -2.06
CA ALA A 227 0.75 -20.41 -2.37
C ALA A 227 1.97 -20.28 -1.45
N LEU A 228 2.48 -21.42 -0.96
CA LEU A 228 3.70 -21.50 -0.13
C LEU A 228 4.67 -22.54 -0.73
N PRO A 229 5.27 -22.28 -1.91
CA PRO A 229 6.18 -23.23 -2.54
C PRO A 229 7.53 -23.31 -1.81
N GLY A 230 8.11 -24.51 -1.75
CA GLY A 230 9.45 -24.75 -1.18
C GLY A 230 10.62 -24.43 -2.13
N SER A 231 10.34 -24.00 -3.36
CA SER A 231 11.30 -23.60 -4.39
C SER A 231 10.64 -22.66 -5.39
N THR A 232 11.42 -21.97 -6.24
CA THR A 232 10.86 -21.14 -7.31
C THR A 232 9.90 -21.95 -8.16
N THR A 233 8.62 -21.56 -8.15
CA THR A 233 7.52 -22.31 -8.76
C THR A 233 6.69 -21.39 -9.63
N THR A 234 6.31 -21.85 -10.82
CA THR A 234 5.37 -21.16 -11.71
C THR A 234 3.98 -21.72 -11.51
N TYR A 235 3.02 -20.87 -11.16
CA TYR A 235 1.61 -21.21 -11.07
C TYR A 235 0.88 -20.66 -12.29
N THR A 236 0.07 -21.49 -12.93
CA THR A 236 -0.73 -21.11 -14.10
C THR A 236 -2.18 -21.09 -13.66
N VAL A 237 -2.86 -19.98 -13.90
CA VAL A 237 -4.31 -19.86 -13.76
C VAL A 237 -4.97 -20.09 -15.10
N THR A 238 -6.05 -20.87 -15.11
CA THR A 238 -6.99 -20.96 -16.22
C THR A 238 -8.30 -20.32 -15.80
N ALA A 239 -8.69 -19.24 -16.46
CA ALA A 239 -9.98 -18.59 -16.32
C ALA A 239 -10.93 -19.09 -17.42
N THR A 240 -12.06 -19.68 -17.05
CA THR A 240 -13.07 -20.21 -17.99
C THR A 240 -14.33 -19.37 -17.92
N GLY A 241 -14.55 -18.51 -18.91
CA GLY A 241 -15.75 -17.69 -19.01
C GLY A 241 -17.03 -18.53 -19.11
N SER A 242 -18.17 -17.91 -18.83
CA SER A 242 -19.49 -18.55 -18.82
C SER A 242 -19.93 -19.09 -20.19
N ASN A 243 -19.29 -18.63 -21.27
CA ASN A 243 -19.45 -19.12 -22.63
C ASN A 243 -18.53 -20.32 -22.96
N GLY A 244 -17.76 -20.81 -21.98
CA GLY A 244 -16.79 -21.91 -22.14
C GLY A 244 -15.46 -21.49 -22.74
N CYS A 245 -15.25 -20.23 -23.09
CA CYS A 245 -13.94 -19.75 -23.57
C CYS A 245 -12.94 -19.67 -22.40
N THR A 246 -11.71 -20.10 -22.65
CA THR A 246 -10.65 -20.11 -21.63
C THR A 246 -9.54 -19.12 -21.95
N ALA A 247 -9.00 -18.48 -20.93
CA ALA A 247 -7.75 -17.74 -20.98
C ALA A 247 -6.81 -18.27 -19.89
N THR A 248 -5.50 -18.26 -20.15
CA THR A 248 -4.49 -18.67 -19.18
C THR A 248 -3.52 -17.55 -18.92
N ASP A 249 -3.06 -17.45 -17.68
CA ASP A 249 -1.98 -16.56 -17.27
C ASP A 249 -1.08 -17.29 -16.27
N ASP A 250 0.15 -16.84 -16.08
CA ASP A 250 1.08 -17.43 -15.13
C ASP A 250 1.71 -16.41 -14.19
N VAL A 251 2.03 -16.89 -12.99
CA VAL A 251 2.75 -16.14 -11.97
C VAL A 251 3.92 -16.99 -11.47
N VAL A 252 5.12 -16.41 -11.51
CA VAL A 252 6.32 -17.03 -10.97
C VAL A 252 6.50 -16.57 -9.52
N VAL A 253 6.34 -17.50 -8.58
CA VAL A 253 6.71 -17.27 -7.19
C VAL A 253 8.16 -17.66 -7.03
N THR A 254 9.04 -16.67 -7.02
CA THR A 254 10.49 -16.89 -6.86
C THR A 254 10.84 -17.05 -5.39
N LEU A 255 11.37 -18.22 -5.02
CA LEU A 255 12.03 -18.39 -3.74
C LEU A 255 13.52 -18.13 -3.95
N ASN A 256 14.01 -17.01 -3.41
CA ASN A 256 15.43 -16.69 -3.45
C ASN A 256 16.13 -17.25 -2.20
N ASN A 257 16.55 -18.51 -2.27
CA ASN A 257 17.30 -19.21 -1.22
C ASN A 257 18.77 -19.46 -1.59
N SER A 258 19.33 -18.74 -2.57
CA SER A 258 20.75 -18.87 -2.88
C SER A 258 21.59 -18.29 -1.75
N ASN A 259 22.48 -19.10 -1.17
CA ASN A 259 23.46 -18.58 -0.23
C ASN A 259 24.44 -17.64 -0.95
N PRO A 260 24.96 -16.60 -0.28
CA PRO A 260 26.16 -15.91 -0.75
C PRO A 260 27.33 -16.91 -0.85
N THR A 261 28.39 -16.53 -1.56
CA THR A 261 29.66 -17.30 -1.56
C THR A 261 30.68 -16.50 -0.75
N ALA A 262 30.78 -16.78 0.54
CA ALA A 262 31.71 -16.07 1.42
C ALA A 262 33.16 -16.30 0.96
N ASN A 263 33.97 -15.25 1.00
CA ASN A 263 35.40 -15.33 0.73
C ASN A 263 36.12 -14.34 1.66
N ALA A 264 36.98 -14.84 2.54
CA ALA A 264 37.72 -14.10 3.56
C ALA A 264 39.09 -13.57 3.05
N GLY A 265 39.41 -13.82 1.78
CA GLY A 265 40.67 -13.49 1.16
C GLY A 265 41.75 -14.55 1.40
N SER A 266 42.98 -14.26 0.99
CA SER A 266 44.13 -15.13 1.28
C SER A 266 44.67 -14.87 2.68
N ASP A 267 45.28 -15.89 3.28
CA ASP A 267 46.04 -15.77 4.52
C ASP A 267 47.08 -14.63 4.44
N VAL A 268 47.21 -13.90 5.54
CA VAL A 268 48.10 -12.74 5.64
C VAL A 268 49.09 -12.90 6.77
N SER A 269 50.22 -12.18 6.68
CA SER A 269 51.19 -12.15 7.77
C SER A 269 51.76 -10.74 7.96
N HIS A 270 52.03 -10.39 9.22
CA HIS A 270 52.68 -9.14 9.60
C HIS A 270 53.66 -9.36 10.75
N CYS A 271 54.62 -8.46 10.90
CA CYS A 271 55.52 -8.46 12.05
C CYS A 271 54.81 -7.92 13.30
N SER A 272 55.19 -8.40 14.47
CA SER A 272 54.71 -7.86 15.75
C SER A 272 54.86 -6.34 15.81
N GLY A 273 53.78 -5.64 16.20
CA GLY A 273 53.70 -4.17 16.19
C GLY A 273 53.22 -3.54 14.88
N SER A 274 52.95 -4.33 13.84
CA SER A 274 52.31 -3.91 12.59
C SER A 274 50.87 -4.43 12.50
N SER A 275 50.15 -4.11 11.41
CA SER A 275 48.78 -4.58 11.15
C SER A 275 48.60 -5.09 9.73
N SER A 276 47.60 -5.93 9.52
CA SER A 276 47.18 -6.45 8.21
C SER A 276 45.75 -6.05 7.90
N SER A 277 45.44 -5.74 6.63
CA SER A 277 44.05 -5.56 6.20
C SER A 277 43.48 -6.92 5.79
N LEU A 278 42.29 -7.25 6.30
CA LEU A 278 41.50 -8.36 5.78
C LEU A 278 40.61 -7.87 4.63
N SER A 279 40.06 -8.80 3.87
CA SER A 279 39.10 -8.49 2.82
C SER A 279 38.09 -9.60 2.71
N ALA A 280 36.82 -9.27 2.92
CA ALA A 280 35.70 -10.16 2.66
C ALA A 280 34.96 -9.76 1.38
N SER A 281 34.45 -10.76 0.68
CA SER A 281 33.54 -10.58 -0.46
C SER A 281 32.43 -11.63 -0.45
N GLY A 282 31.48 -11.50 -1.38
CA GLY A 282 30.40 -12.48 -1.58
C GLY A 282 29.07 -12.17 -0.89
N GLY A 283 29.03 -11.19 0.01
CA GLY A 283 27.80 -10.71 0.68
C GLY A 283 27.57 -9.21 0.53
N VAL A 284 26.47 -8.73 1.10
CA VAL A 284 26.16 -7.30 1.25
C VAL A 284 26.40 -6.77 2.65
N SER A 285 26.50 -7.66 3.63
CA SER A 285 26.98 -7.35 4.98
C SER A 285 27.86 -8.47 5.51
N TYR A 286 28.70 -8.13 6.47
CA TYR A 286 29.76 -9.00 6.97
C TYR A 286 29.78 -8.98 8.51
N SER A 287 30.14 -10.10 9.10
CA SER A 287 30.41 -10.21 10.54
C SER A 287 31.62 -11.10 10.75
N TRP A 288 32.64 -10.59 11.43
CA TRP A 288 33.88 -11.31 11.70
C TRP A 288 33.93 -11.82 13.14
N SER A 289 34.44 -13.03 13.31
CA SER A 289 34.68 -13.63 14.62
C SER A 289 36.06 -14.32 14.65
N PRO A 290 36.86 -14.16 15.70
CA PRO A 290 36.63 -13.31 16.87
C PRO A 290 36.71 -11.81 16.52
N THR A 291 36.17 -10.93 17.37
CA THR A 291 36.24 -9.46 17.16
C THR A 291 37.54 -8.86 17.68
N THR A 292 38.30 -9.61 18.47
CA THR A 292 39.52 -9.15 19.14
C THR A 292 40.58 -8.72 18.14
N GLY A 293 41.10 -7.50 18.31
CA GLY A 293 42.16 -6.96 17.45
C GLY A 293 41.69 -6.51 16.06
N LEU A 294 40.38 -6.56 15.75
CA LEU A 294 39.84 -5.97 14.53
C LEU A 294 39.45 -4.50 14.76
N SER A 295 39.65 -3.66 13.74
CA SER A 295 39.21 -2.27 13.77
C SER A 295 37.68 -2.14 13.83
N ASP A 296 36.97 -3.01 13.11
CA ASP A 296 35.51 -3.11 13.11
C ASP A 296 35.10 -4.49 12.57
N ALA A 297 34.48 -5.33 13.39
CA ALA A 297 34.09 -6.68 12.98
C ALA A 297 32.90 -6.73 12.02
N SER A 298 32.28 -5.60 11.66
CA SER A 298 31.07 -5.55 10.83
C SER A 298 31.29 -5.08 9.39
N ILE A 299 32.53 -4.74 9.02
CA ILE A 299 32.87 -4.23 7.68
C ILE A 299 33.57 -5.29 6.82
N ALA A 300 33.54 -5.09 5.50
CA ALA A 300 34.19 -5.99 4.55
C ALA A 300 35.72 -6.00 4.69
N ALA A 301 36.34 -4.88 5.07
CA ALA A 301 37.79 -4.73 5.13
C ALA A 301 38.27 -4.20 6.50
N PRO A 302 38.20 -5.01 7.57
CA PRO A 302 38.77 -4.61 8.85
C PRO A 302 40.29 -4.68 8.82
N THR A 303 40.91 -3.85 9.66
CA THR A 303 42.34 -3.96 9.97
C THR A 303 42.50 -4.85 11.19
N ALA A 304 43.30 -5.91 11.07
CA ALA A 304 43.70 -6.79 12.15
C ALA A 304 45.02 -6.32 12.76
N ASN A 305 44.98 -5.96 14.04
CA ASN A 305 46.11 -5.56 14.87
C ASN A 305 46.08 -6.35 16.18
N HIS A 306 46.83 -7.46 16.20
CA HIS A 306 46.93 -8.36 17.33
C HIS A 306 48.32 -9.05 17.34
N THR A 307 48.68 -9.64 18.48
CA THR A 307 50.06 -10.07 18.79
C THR A 307 50.29 -11.58 18.67
N SER A 308 49.26 -12.38 18.38
CA SER A 308 49.31 -13.84 18.27
C SER A 308 48.67 -14.30 16.96
N THR A 309 49.16 -15.35 16.31
CA THR A 309 48.48 -15.91 15.12
C THR A 309 47.02 -16.24 15.43
N THR A 310 46.08 -15.72 14.64
CA THR A 310 44.61 -15.84 14.87
C THR A 310 43.91 -16.18 13.56
N THR A 311 42.97 -17.12 13.62
CA THR A 311 42.04 -17.40 12.53
C THR A 311 40.78 -16.57 12.71
N TYR A 312 40.40 -15.80 11.69
CA TYR A 312 39.14 -15.07 11.65
C TYR A 312 38.18 -15.74 10.68
N THR A 313 36.96 -15.97 11.10
CA THR A 313 35.85 -16.42 10.25
C THR A 313 34.97 -15.24 9.91
N VAL A 314 34.73 -15.00 8.63
CA VAL A 314 33.72 -14.05 8.17
C VAL A 314 32.41 -14.78 7.91
N THR A 315 31.31 -14.20 8.36
CA THR A 315 29.95 -14.52 7.92
C THR A 315 29.52 -13.45 6.92
N ALA A 316 29.35 -13.84 5.66
CA ALA A 316 28.78 -12.99 4.63
C ALA A 316 27.25 -13.20 4.57
N THR A 317 26.48 -12.12 4.57
CA THR A 317 25.02 -12.17 4.41
C THR A 317 24.65 -11.65 3.03
N GLY A 318 23.90 -12.43 2.26
CA GLY A 318 23.40 -12.05 0.94
C GLY A 318 22.20 -11.10 1.01
N ASN A 319 21.80 -10.52 -0.12
CA ASN A 319 20.63 -9.62 -0.21
C ASN A 319 19.31 -10.27 0.23
N ASN A 320 19.22 -11.60 0.21
CA ASN A 320 18.08 -12.40 0.64
C ASN A 320 18.13 -12.80 2.13
N GLY A 321 19.16 -12.39 2.87
CA GLY A 321 19.36 -12.75 4.27
C GLY A 321 19.96 -14.14 4.51
N CYS A 322 20.20 -14.93 3.46
CA CYS A 322 20.98 -16.17 3.57
C CYS A 322 22.43 -15.84 3.91
N THR A 323 23.09 -16.74 4.65
CA THR A 323 24.46 -16.54 5.12
C THR A 323 25.37 -17.66 4.66
N ASP A 324 26.63 -17.33 4.45
CA ASP A 324 27.72 -18.28 4.22
C ASP A 324 28.97 -17.82 4.99
N THR A 325 29.92 -18.73 5.22
CA THR A 325 31.12 -18.43 6.02
C THR A 325 32.40 -18.88 5.34
N ASP A 326 33.47 -18.11 5.54
CA ASP A 326 34.83 -18.46 5.12
C ASP A 326 35.84 -17.99 6.16
N ASP A 327 37.05 -18.55 6.17
CA ASP A 327 38.09 -18.23 7.14
C ASP A 327 39.41 -17.75 6.53
N VAL A 328 40.13 -16.93 7.30
CA VAL A 328 41.46 -16.43 6.96
C VAL A 328 42.37 -16.52 8.18
N VAL A 329 43.61 -16.97 7.96
CA VAL A 329 44.64 -17.04 9.00
C VAL A 329 45.52 -15.80 8.94
N VAL A 330 45.63 -15.09 10.07
CA VAL A 330 46.54 -13.95 10.24
C VAL A 330 47.73 -14.39 11.08
N THR A 331 48.90 -14.49 10.46
CA THR A 331 50.13 -14.94 11.13
C THR A 331 50.97 -13.76 11.63
N VAL A 332 51.35 -13.78 12.92
CA VAL A 332 52.18 -12.73 13.53
C VAL A 332 53.62 -13.21 13.67
N ASN A 333 54.53 -12.59 12.92
CA ASN A 333 55.97 -12.90 12.97
C ASN A 333 56.67 -12.11 14.07
N SER A 334 57.54 -12.77 14.84
CA SER A 334 58.35 -12.10 15.87
C SER A 334 59.43 -11.20 15.25
N LEU A 335 59.75 -10.10 15.93
CA LEU A 335 60.85 -9.22 15.51
C LEU A 335 62.20 -9.91 15.80
N PRO A 336 63.19 -9.81 14.89
CA PRO A 336 64.53 -10.34 15.14
C PRO A 336 65.22 -9.57 16.27
N THR A 337 65.94 -10.29 17.14
CA THR A 337 66.77 -9.68 18.19
C THR A 337 68.15 -9.33 17.64
N ALA A 338 68.46 -8.04 17.52
CA ALA A 338 69.81 -7.58 17.18
C ALA A 338 70.68 -7.51 18.46
N SER A 339 71.83 -8.18 18.45
CA SER A 339 72.83 -8.09 19.51
C SER A 339 74.17 -7.65 18.92
N ALA A 340 74.69 -6.51 19.41
CA ALA A 340 76.07 -6.13 19.14
C ALA A 340 76.96 -6.75 20.23
N SER A 341 77.88 -7.63 19.83
CA SER A 341 78.91 -8.11 20.77
C SER A 341 79.75 -6.92 21.26
N SER A 342 80.10 -6.94 22.54
CA SER A 342 80.71 -5.86 23.33
C SER A 342 81.76 -5.02 22.59
N SER A 343 81.77 -3.72 22.91
CA SER A 343 82.72 -2.73 22.40
C SER A 343 84.17 -3.20 22.48
N TYR A 344 84.86 -3.19 21.34
CA TYR A 344 86.30 -3.39 21.27
C TYR A 344 87.00 -2.13 21.82
N GLN A 345 87.54 -2.20 23.03
CA GLN A 345 88.44 -1.15 23.52
C GLN A 345 89.86 -1.45 23.06
N ARG A 346 90.39 -0.59 22.19
CA ARG A 346 91.81 -0.57 21.83
C ARG A 346 92.53 0.31 22.85
N TYR A 347 93.30 -0.28 23.75
CA TYR A 347 94.19 0.46 24.64
C TYR A 347 95.34 1.06 23.81
N ALA A 348 95.60 2.35 24.01
CA ALA A 348 96.79 3.04 23.53
C ALA A 348 97.86 3.07 24.63
#